data_AF-A0A2M8EJ32-F1
#
_entry.id   AF-A0A2M8EJ32-F1
#
_cell.length_a   1.000
_cell.length_b   1.000
_cell.length_c   1.000
_cell.angle_alpha   90.00
_cell.angle_beta   90.00
_cell.angle_gamma   90.00
#
_symmetry.space_group_name_H-M   'P 1'
#
loop_
_entity.id
_entity.type
_entity.pdbx_description
1 polymer ?
#
loop_
_entity_poly.entity_id
_entity_poly.type
_entity_poly.pdbx_seq_one_letter_code
_entity_poly.pdbx_strand_id
1 'polypeptide(L)'
;MLKVAIRDKESQLCNRLREVIGEESVASFSRRCSIGDSTLRKYLDGAVPSAINLVAIADAGNVNIEWLAAGRGPKLRGASAHIPMIPQAVAPPASTFHIEDIERVEMTIES
;
A
#
# COMPACT_ATOMS: atom_id res chain seq x y z
N MET A 1 16.97 7.45 -36.41
CA MET A 1 16.71 6.08 -35.91
C MET A 1 15.71 6.16 -34.78
N LEU A 2 14.43 5.89 -35.04
CA LEU A 2 13.41 5.76 -34.00
C LEU A 2 13.50 4.34 -33.43
N LYS A 3 14.17 4.21 -32.27
CA LYS A 3 14.23 2.95 -31.52
C LYS A 3 12.84 2.72 -30.93
N VAL A 4 12.17 1.69 -31.46
CA VAL A 4 10.86 1.13 -31.11
C VAL A 4 10.29 1.64 -29.78
N ALA A 5 9.16 2.35 -29.88
CA ALA A 5 8.39 2.85 -28.75
C ALA A 5 7.79 1.68 -27.97
N ILE A 6 8.47 1.27 -26.90
CA ILE A 6 7.80 0.59 -25.78
C ILE A 6 6.63 1.50 -25.40
N ARG A 7 5.40 0.97 -25.36
CA ARG A 7 4.23 1.75 -24.95
C ARG A 7 4.57 2.46 -23.63
N ASP A 8 4.33 3.77 -23.52
CA ASP A 8 4.84 4.59 -22.42
C ASP A 8 4.61 3.99 -21.03
N LYS A 9 3.48 3.31 -20.83
CA LYS A 9 3.15 2.62 -19.57
C LYS A 9 4.02 1.39 -19.29
N GLU A 10 4.34 0.58 -20.30
CA GLU A 10 5.26 -0.56 -20.18
C GLU A 10 6.66 -0.06 -19.84
N SER A 11 7.11 1.02 -20.51
CA SER A 11 8.40 1.66 -20.23
C SER A 11 8.51 2.15 -18.78
N GLN A 12 7.45 2.78 -18.27
CA GLN A 12 7.39 3.23 -16.88
C GLN A 12 7.43 2.08 -15.87
N LEU A 13 6.75 0.96 -16.15
CA LEU A 13 6.81 -0.23 -15.29
C LEU A 13 8.21 -0.84 -15.30
N CYS A 14 8.83 -0.99 -16.48
CA CYS A 14 10.20 -1.50 -16.60
C CYS A 14 11.20 -0.64 -15.82
N ASN A 15 11.05 0.68 -15.83
CA ASN A 15 11.91 1.58 -15.09
C ASN A 15 11.79 1.35 -13.57
N ARG A 16 10.57 1.21 -13.05
CA ARG A 16 10.37 0.89 -11.63
C ARG A 16 10.90 -0.50 -11.27
N LEU A 17 10.78 -1.49 -12.16
CA LEU A 17 11.38 -2.81 -11.95
C LEU A 17 12.91 -2.72 -11.84
N ARG A 18 13.57 -1.96 -12.72
CA ARG A 18 15.02 -1.69 -12.61
C ARG A 18 15.37 -0.99 -11.31
N GLU A 19 14.55 -0.03 -10.89
CA GLU A 19 14.75 0.71 -9.64
C GLU A 19 14.58 -0.17 -8.39
N VAL A 20 13.76 -1.21 -8.45
CA VAL A 20 13.61 -2.19 -7.36
C VAL A 20 14.81 -3.14 -7.31
N ILE A 21 15.35 -3.54 -8.46
CA ILE A 21 16.56 -4.38 -8.54
C ILE A 21 17.77 -3.60 -8.00
N GLY A 22 17.90 -2.31 -8.36
CA GLY A 22 19.03 -1.48 -7.93
C GLY A 22 20.37 -2.03 -8.43
N GLU A 23 21.33 -2.15 -7.52
CA GLU A 23 22.73 -2.55 -7.83
C GLU A 23 22.93 -4.07 -7.91
N GLU A 24 21.93 -4.87 -7.54
CA GLU A 24 22.09 -6.33 -7.58
C GLU A 24 21.95 -6.89 -9.00
N SER A 25 22.58 -8.03 -9.26
CA SER A 25 22.39 -8.70 -10.56
C SER A 25 20.95 -9.21 -10.73
N VAL A 26 20.43 -9.17 -11.96
CA VAL A 26 19.09 -9.69 -12.31
C VAL A 26 18.91 -11.14 -11.83
N ALA A 27 19.96 -11.96 -11.95
CA ALA A 27 19.93 -13.36 -11.50
C ALA A 27 19.89 -13.50 -9.97
N SER A 28 20.52 -12.59 -9.22
CA SER A 28 20.40 -12.56 -7.75
C SER A 28 18.97 -12.20 -7.36
N PHE A 29 18.43 -11.15 -7.96
CA PHE A 29 17.08 -10.68 -7.66
C PHE A 29 16.00 -11.69 -8.04
N SER A 30 16.17 -12.38 -9.18
CA SER A 30 15.22 -13.39 -9.64
C SER A 30 15.07 -14.52 -8.62
N ARG A 31 16.19 -14.98 -8.03
CA ARG A 31 16.20 -15.99 -6.98
C ARG A 31 15.47 -15.50 -5.73
N ARG A 32 15.70 -14.26 -5.30
CA ARG A 32 14.98 -13.65 -4.16
C ARG A 32 13.47 -13.58 -4.40
N CYS A 33 13.05 -13.26 -5.62
CA CYS A 33 11.63 -13.23 -5.98
C CYS A 33 11.04 -14.63 -6.22
N SER A 34 11.87 -15.69 -6.26
CA SER A 34 11.47 -17.02 -6.75
C SER A 34 10.86 -17.00 -8.16
N ILE A 35 11.39 -16.13 -9.02
CA ILE A 35 11.01 -15.99 -10.42
C ILE A 35 12.18 -16.46 -11.30
N GLY A 36 11.88 -17.15 -12.41
CA GLY A 36 12.91 -17.55 -13.37
C GLY A 36 13.64 -16.34 -13.97
N ASP A 37 14.97 -16.42 -14.14
CA ASP A 37 15.80 -15.33 -14.67
C ASP A 37 15.30 -14.83 -16.05
N SER A 38 14.95 -15.75 -16.95
CA SER A 38 14.37 -15.42 -18.26
C SER A 38 13.04 -14.68 -18.15
N THR A 39 12.20 -15.02 -17.17
CA THR A 39 10.92 -14.37 -16.92
C THR A 39 11.12 -12.94 -16.42
N LEU A 40 12.04 -12.74 -15.47
CA LEU A 40 12.35 -11.42 -14.96
C LEU A 40 12.95 -10.52 -16.05
N ARG A 41 13.86 -11.03 -16.88
CA ARG A 41 14.40 -10.30 -18.05
C ARG A 41 13.31 -9.87 -19.02
N LYS A 42 12.37 -10.77 -19.32
CA LYS A 42 11.22 -10.47 -20.18
C LYS A 42 10.39 -9.29 -19.63
N TYR A 43 10.26 -9.16 -18.32
CA TYR A 43 9.58 -8.01 -17.70
C TYR A 43 10.36 -6.71 -17.83
N LEU A 44 11.69 -6.77 -17.75
CA LEU A 44 12.54 -5.60 -18.01
C LEU A 44 12.48 -5.14 -19.47
N ASP A 45 12.14 -6.04 -20.38
CA ASP A 45 11.97 -5.76 -21.82
C ASP A 45 10.55 -5.30 -22.20
N GLY A 46 9.61 -5.20 -21.25
CA GLY A 46 8.28 -4.64 -21.49
C GLY A 46 7.11 -5.61 -21.29
N ALA A 47 7.36 -6.88 -21.00
CA ALA A 47 6.25 -7.80 -20.72
C ALA A 47 5.59 -7.49 -19.37
N VAL A 48 4.27 -7.63 -19.33
CA VAL A 48 3.48 -7.36 -18.13
C VAL A 48 3.57 -8.56 -17.16
N PRO A 49 4.02 -8.38 -15.90
CA PRO A 49 3.98 -9.42 -14.88
C PRO A 49 2.54 -9.76 -14.50
N SER A 50 2.31 -11.02 -14.10
CA SER A 50 1.06 -11.38 -13.41
C SER A 50 0.99 -10.69 -12.05
N ALA A 51 -0.22 -10.57 -11.49
CA ALA A 51 -0.39 -10.02 -10.14
C ALA A 51 0.47 -10.78 -9.10
N ILE A 52 0.57 -12.11 -9.22
CA ILE A 52 1.39 -12.96 -8.34
C ILE A 52 2.87 -12.57 -8.41
N ASN A 53 3.42 -12.43 -9.62
CA ASN A 53 4.82 -12.05 -9.79
C ASN A 53 5.08 -10.61 -9.35
N LEU A 54 4.10 -9.72 -9.52
CA LEU A 54 4.20 -8.34 -9.07
C LEU A 54 4.24 -8.24 -7.54
N VAL A 55 3.43 -9.04 -6.83
CA VAL A 55 3.48 -9.17 -5.37
C VAL A 55 4.85 -9.69 -4.94
N ALA A 56 5.34 -10.77 -5.55
CA ALA A 56 6.63 -11.36 -5.22
C ALA A 56 7.79 -10.36 -5.38
N ILE A 57 7.79 -9.58 -6.46
CA ILE A 57 8.79 -8.51 -6.70
C ILE A 57 8.65 -7.40 -5.65
N ALA A 58 7.41 -6.99 -5.33
CA ALA A 58 7.17 -5.94 -4.34
C ALA A 58 7.62 -6.36 -2.93
N ASP A 59 7.38 -7.61 -2.55
CA ASP A 59 7.81 -8.18 -1.28
C ASP A 59 9.34 -8.29 -1.22
N ALA A 60 9.97 -8.85 -2.27
CA ALA A 60 11.42 -8.97 -2.34
C ALA A 60 12.12 -7.61 -2.31
N GLY A 61 11.54 -6.60 -2.96
CA GLY A 61 12.04 -5.23 -3.02
C GLY A 61 11.64 -4.34 -1.83
N ASN A 62 10.82 -4.83 -0.90
CA ASN A 62 10.21 -4.04 0.18
C ASN A 62 9.53 -2.73 -0.30
N VAL A 63 8.84 -2.80 -1.44
CA VAL A 63 8.12 -1.67 -2.04
C VAL A 63 6.61 -1.87 -2.02
N ASN A 64 5.87 -0.77 -2.14
CA ASN A 64 4.42 -0.81 -2.30
C ASN A 64 4.07 -1.32 -3.70
N ILE A 65 3.14 -2.27 -3.78
CA ILE A 65 2.65 -2.82 -5.03
C ILE A 65 1.95 -1.76 -5.89
N GLU A 66 1.26 -0.78 -5.30
CA GLU A 66 0.61 0.29 -6.06
C GLU A 66 1.64 1.19 -6.76
N TRP A 67 2.72 1.53 -6.05
CA TRP A 67 3.83 2.27 -6.63
C TRP A 67 4.49 1.47 -7.76
N LEU A 68 4.75 0.18 -7.53
CA LEU A 68 5.37 -0.66 -8.55
C LEU A 68 4.47 -0.82 -9.78
N ALA A 69 3.20 -1.15 -9.60
CA ALA A 69 2.25 -1.42 -10.68
C ALA A 69 1.90 -0.16 -11.47
N ALA A 70 1.60 0.93 -10.77
CA ALA A 70 0.93 2.09 -11.34
C ALA A 70 1.71 3.40 -11.19
N GLY A 71 2.82 3.41 -10.44
CA GLY A 71 3.60 4.62 -10.19
C GLY A 71 2.91 5.61 -9.26
N ARG A 72 1.95 5.16 -8.44
CA ARG A 72 1.22 6.02 -7.51
C ARG A 72 1.59 5.70 -6.05
N GLY A 73 1.42 6.68 -5.18
CA GLY A 73 1.68 6.53 -3.75
C GLY A 73 3.18 6.42 -3.40
N PRO A 74 3.50 6.13 -2.14
CA PRO A 74 4.88 6.03 -1.68
C PRO A 74 5.55 4.74 -2.19
N LYS A 75 6.84 4.84 -2.52
CA LYS A 75 7.66 3.67 -2.93
C LYS A 75 7.79 2.63 -1.83
N LEU A 76 8.21 3.03 -0.64
CA LEU A 76 8.55 2.11 0.45
C LEU A 76 7.32 1.72 1.26
N ARG A 77 7.25 0.45 1.67
CA ARG A 77 6.24 0.00 2.64
C ARG A 77 6.51 0.70 3.99
N GLY A 78 5.46 1.23 4.60
CA GLY A 78 5.55 1.91 5.90
C GLY A 78 5.87 3.42 5.84
N ALA A 79 6.20 3.98 4.68
CA ALA A 79 6.45 5.43 4.56
C ALA A 79 5.20 6.30 4.87
N SER A 80 3.99 5.74 4.79
CA SER A 80 2.74 6.42 5.18
C SER A 80 2.39 6.29 6.66
N ALA A 81 3.19 5.59 7.48
CA ALA A 81 2.82 5.26 8.86
C ALA A 81 3.20 6.32 9.91
N HIS A 82 3.36 7.59 9.53
CA HIS A 82 3.13 8.67 10.51
C HIS A 82 1.63 8.95 10.58
N ILE A 83 0.88 7.98 11.09
CA ILE A 83 -0.38 8.29 11.74
C ILE A 83 0.07 8.91 13.07
N PRO A 84 -0.13 10.21 13.35
CA PRO A 84 0.04 10.69 14.71
C PRO A 84 -0.86 9.80 15.55
N MET A 85 -0.26 9.06 16.47
CA MET A 85 -0.98 8.27 17.46
C MET A 85 -1.93 9.24 18.15
N ILE A 86 -3.19 9.27 17.72
CA ILE A 86 -4.25 9.87 18.53
C ILE A 86 -4.26 8.95 19.75
N PRO A 87 -3.92 9.44 20.96
CA PRO A 87 -4.11 8.64 22.15
C PRO A 87 -5.56 8.20 22.11
N GLN A 88 -5.83 6.89 22.07
CA GLN A 88 -7.18 6.38 22.23
C GLN A 88 -7.69 7.02 23.52
N ALA A 89 -8.55 8.02 23.38
CA ALA A 89 -9.27 8.58 24.50
C ALA A 89 -10.03 7.39 25.08
N VAL A 90 -9.57 6.90 26.24
CA VAL A 90 -10.34 5.96 27.04
C VAL A 90 -11.68 6.65 27.20
N ALA A 91 -12.75 6.07 26.66
CA ALA A 91 -14.07 6.65 26.88
C ALA A 91 -14.24 6.78 28.41
N PRO A 92 -14.60 7.95 28.95
CA PRO A 92 -14.98 8.02 30.35
C PRO A 92 -16.06 6.94 30.56
N PRO A 93 -16.04 6.19 31.70
CA PRO A 93 -17.10 5.23 31.95
C PRO A 93 -18.42 5.98 31.75
N ALA A 94 -19.26 5.43 30.89
CA ALA A 94 -20.58 5.96 30.61
C ALA A 94 -21.17 6.39 31.95
N SER A 95 -21.50 7.67 32.11
CA SER A 95 -22.31 8.08 33.24
C SER A 95 -23.56 7.23 33.15
N THR A 96 -23.70 6.27 34.05
CA THR A 96 -24.93 5.53 34.25
C THR A 96 -25.96 6.55 34.68
N PHE A 97 -26.70 7.09 33.72
CA PHE A 97 -27.96 7.75 34.03
C PHE A 97 -28.86 6.66 34.62
N HIS A 98 -29.12 6.71 35.92
CA HIS A 98 -30.15 5.91 36.53
C HIS A 98 -31.51 6.49 36.11
N ILE A 99 -32.36 5.62 35.60
CA ILE A 99 -33.66 5.99 35.02
C ILE A 99 -34.59 6.61 36.08
N GLU A 100 -34.33 6.38 37.37
CA GLU A 100 -35.08 6.93 38.50
C GLU A 100 -34.94 8.46 38.71
N ASP A 101 -34.00 9.14 38.04
CA ASP A 101 -33.85 10.60 38.15
C ASP A 101 -34.87 11.41 37.29
N ILE A 102 -35.74 10.75 36.52
CA ILE A 102 -36.64 11.40 35.55
C ILE A 102 -37.98 11.88 36.18
N GLU A 103 -38.42 11.34 37.32
CA GLU A 103 -39.77 11.61 37.86
C GLU A 103 -39.87 12.78 38.86
N ARG A 104 -39.22 13.92 38.58
CA ARG A 104 -39.48 15.12 39.39
C ARG A 104 -39.49 16.44 38.62
N VAL A 105 -40.14 16.45 37.47
CA VAL A 105 -40.64 17.70 36.89
C VAL A 105 -42.03 17.45 36.32
N GLU A 106 -43.06 17.72 37.12
CA GLU A 106 -44.31 18.33 36.68
C GLU A 106 -44.91 19.01 37.94
N MET A 107 -44.52 20.28 38.10
CA MET A 107 -45.06 21.20 39.09
C MET A 107 -46.23 21.96 38.43
N THR A 108 -47.39 21.98 39.09
CA THR A 108 -48.38 23.06 39.09
C THR A 108 -48.86 23.63 37.74
N ILE A 109 -50.08 23.25 37.33
CA ILE A 109 -51.01 24.11 36.58
C ILE A 109 -52.42 23.81 37.15
N GLU A 110 -52.86 24.50 38.21
CA GLU A 110 -53.80 25.64 38.20
C GLU A 110 -55.22 25.37 37.64
N SER A 111 -56.18 25.58 38.56
CA SER A 111 -57.65 25.76 38.45
C SER A 111 -58.57 24.57 38.16
#